data_AF-A0AAV3BTP3-F1
#
_entry.id   AF-A0AAV3BTP3-F1
#
_cell.length_a   1.000
_cell.length_b   1.000
_cell.length_c   1.000
_cell.angle_alpha   90.00
_cell.angle_beta   90.00
_cell.angle_gamma   90.00
#
_symmetry.space_group_name_H-M   'P 1'
#
loop_
_entity.id
_entity.type
_entity.pdbx_description
1 polymer ?
#
loop_
_entity_poly.entity_id
_entity_poly.type
_entity_poly.pdbx_seq_one_letter_code
_entity_poly.pdbx_strand_id
1 'polypeptide(L)' 'MYKRTSLDEYGSEVFLQINGTNTVKEIGEALEVRFGEKVHPLYERLLVFLNHIYLNCKYIEKVE' A
#
# COMPACT_ATOMS: atom_id res chain seq x y z
N MET A 1 16.15 -18.61 -1.59
CA MET A 1 14.84 -19.12 -1.12
C MET A 1 13.77 -18.16 -1.63
N TYR A 2 12.85 -18.63 -2.48
CA TYR A 2 11.76 -17.79 -3.00
C TYR A 2 10.63 -17.72 -1.98
N LYS A 3 10.16 -16.52 -1.65
CA LYS A 3 9.00 -16.29 -0.77
C LYS A 3 7.81 -15.91 -1.66
N ARG A 4 6.79 -16.77 -1.74
CA ARG A 4 5.51 -16.39 -2.35
C ARG A 4 4.68 -15.66 -1.30
N THR A 5 4.07 -14.55 -1.68
CA THR A 5 3.15 -13.78 -0.86
C THR A 5 1.92 -13.47 -1.71
N SER A 6 0.74 -13.65 -1.14
CA SER A 6 -0.51 -13.27 -1.77
C SER A 6 -0.99 -11.96 -1.15
N LEU A 7 -1.37 -11.02 -2.01
CA LEU A 7 -2.02 -9.77 -1.62
C LEU A 7 -3.47 -9.82 -2.09
N ASP A 8 -4.36 -9.16 -1.35
CA ASP A 8 -5.73 -8.91 -1.79
C ASP A 8 -5.75 -7.83 -2.89
N GLU A 9 -6.93 -7.52 -3.42
CA GLU A 9 -7.06 -6.52 -4.49
C GLU A 9 -6.55 -5.13 -4.07
N TYR A 10 -6.77 -4.74 -2.81
CA TYR A 10 -6.36 -3.45 -2.26
C TYR A 10 -4.85 -3.40 -2.01
N GLY A 11 -4.30 -4.40 -1.33
CA GLY A 11 -2.87 -4.51 -1.07
C GLY A 11 -2.07 -4.63 -2.35
N SER A 12 -2.59 -5.34 -3.35
CA SER A 12 -1.97 -5.41 -4.68
C SER A 12 -1.92 -4.04 -5.35
N GLU A 13 -3.03 -3.29 -5.32
CA GLU A 13 -3.08 -1.95 -5.90
C GLU A 13 -2.11 -0.99 -5.19
N VAL A 14 -2.09 -0.98 -3.85
CA VAL A 14 -1.14 -0.18 -3.08
C VAL A 14 0.29 -0.54 -3.48
N PHE A 15 0.62 -1.83 -3.49
CA PHE A 15 1.98 -2.28 -3.74
C PHE A 15 2.48 -1.88 -5.13
N LEU A 16 1.61 -1.94 -6.14
CA LEU A 16 1.94 -1.52 -7.51
C LEU A 16 2.21 -0.01 -7.63
N GLN A 17 1.65 0.80 -6.74
CA GLN A 17 1.87 2.25 -6.75
C GLN A 17 3.11 2.70 -5.98
N ILE A 18 3.79 1.80 -5.26
CA ILE A 18 5.03 2.13 -4.54
C ILE A 18 6.18 2.13 -5.54
N ASN A 19 6.49 3.31 -6.07
CA ASN A 19 7.51 3.55 -7.09
C ASN A 19 8.65 4.48 -6.63
N GLY A 20 8.68 4.83 -5.34
CA GLY A 20 9.65 5.78 -4.77
C GLY A 20 9.38 7.25 -5.09
N THR A 21 8.32 7.56 -5.86
CA THR A 21 7.91 8.94 -6.20
C THR A 21 6.55 9.29 -5.60
N ASN A 22 5.60 8.34 -5.63
CA ASN A 22 4.25 8.54 -5.11
C ASN A 22 4.26 8.65 -3.59
N THR A 23 3.57 9.67 -3.08
CA THR A 23 3.32 9.88 -1.67
C THR A 23 2.19 8.99 -1.15
N VAL A 24 2.14 8.80 0.17
CA VAL A 24 1.03 8.06 0.83
C VAL A 24 -0.33 8.68 0.51
N LYS A 25 -0.40 10.01 0.31
CA LYS A 25 -1.62 10.71 -0.07
C LYS A 25 -2.08 10.33 -1.46
N GLU A 26 -1.18 10.36 -2.44
CA GLU A 26 -1.50 10.01 -3.84
C GLU A 26 -1.94 8.55 -3.97
N ILE A 27 -1.29 7.64 -3.24
CA ILE A 27 -1.69 6.23 -3.19
C ILE A 27 -3.10 6.09 -2.60
N GLY A 28 -3.40 6.83 -1.52
CA GLY A 28 -4.74 6.86 -0.93
C GLY A 28 -5.78 7.39 -1.91
N GLU A 29 -5.52 8.50 -2.58
CA GLU A 29 -6.43 9.08 -3.58
C GLU A 29 -6.69 8.12 -4.73
N ALA A 30 -5.68 7.40 -5.21
CA ALA A 30 -5.85 6.41 -6.27
C ALA A 30 -6.69 5.20 -5.81
N LEU A 31 -6.56 4.76 -4.57
CA LEU A 31 -7.44 3.75 -3.97
C LEU A 31 -8.88 4.24 -3.89
N GLU A 32 -9.10 5.48 -3.45
CA GLU A 32 -10.43 6.08 -3.36
C GLU A 32 -11.09 6.17 -4.74
N VAL A 33 -10.35 6.63 -5.75
CA VAL A 33 -10.83 6.71 -7.13
C VAL A 33 -11.23 5.34 -7.68
N ARG A 34 -10.48 4.29 -7.33
CA ARG A 34 -10.69 2.95 -7.88
C ARG A 34 -11.77 2.15 -7.15
N PHE A 35 -11.86 2.29 -5.83
CA PHE A 35 -12.69 1.43 -4.99
C PHE A 35 -13.79 2.17 -4.21
N GLY A 36 -13.76 3.50 -4.17
CA GLY A 36 -14.76 4.36 -3.52
C GLY A 36 -14.95 4.01 -2.04
N GLU A 37 -16.20 3.98 -1.58
CA GLU A 37 -16.49 3.78 -0.16
C GLU A 37 -15.99 2.43 0.42
N LYS A 38 -15.65 1.44 -0.42
CA LYS A 38 -15.19 0.11 0.03
C LYS A 38 -13.81 0.13 0.69
N VAL A 39 -12.99 1.14 0.42
CA VAL A 39 -11.65 1.27 1.02
C VAL A 39 -11.70 1.93 2.40
N HIS A 40 -12.84 2.48 2.82
CA HIS A 40 -12.94 3.14 4.11
C HIS A 40 -12.87 2.16 5.28
N PRO A 41 -12.18 2.53 6.39
CA PRO A 41 -11.39 3.74 6.58
C PRO A 41 -10.04 3.67 5.83
N LEU A 42 -9.86 4.56 4.85
CA LEU A 42 -8.80 4.45 3.83
C LEU A 42 -7.40 4.59 4.42
N TYR A 43 -7.11 5.74 5.03
CA TYR A 43 -5.75 6.06 5.48
C TYR A 43 -5.30 5.18 6.64
N GLU A 44 -6.19 4.80 7.54
CA GLU A 44 -5.87 3.91 8.66
C GLU A 44 -5.42 2.55 8.13
N ARG A 45 -6.19 1.94 7.22
CA ARG A 45 -5.86 0.65 6.60
C ARG A 45 -4.58 0.74 5.77
N LEU A 46 -4.42 1.80 4.99
CA LEU A 46 -3.24 2.05 4.17
C LEU A 46 -1.97 2.14 5.02
N LEU A 47 -2.00 2.93 6.09
CA LEU A 47 -0.85 3.10 6.98
C LEU A 47 -0.48 1.81 7.71
N VAL A 48 -1.46 1.03 8.16
CA VAL A 48 -1.22 -0.29 8.77
C VAL A 48 -0.53 -1.23 7.77
N PHE A 49 -1.01 -1.27 6.53
CA PHE A 49 -0.40 -2.09 5.48
C PHE A 49 1.03 -1.66 5.16
N LEU A 50 1.25 -0.36 4.91
CA LEU A 50 2.58 0.19 4.61
C LEU A 50 3.58 -0.07 5.75
N ASN A 51 3.17 0.13 7.01
CA ASN A 51 4.00 -0.17 8.17
C ASN A 51 4.34 -1.67 8.26
N HIS A 52 3.39 -2.55 7.92
CA HIS A 52 3.64 -3.99 7.94
C HIS A 52 4.71 -4.39 6.92
N ILE A 53 4.58 -3.93 5.67
CA ILE A 53 5.52 -4.28 4.60
C ILE A 53 6.89 -3.58 4.76
N TYR A 54 6.92 -2.41 5.41
CA TYR A 54 8.15 -1.71 5.77
C TYR A 54 8.91 -2.41 6.91
N LEU A 55 8.26 -2.60 8.07
CA LEU A 55 8.94 -3.09 9.28
C LEU A 55 9.15 -4.61 9.30
N ASN A 56 8.13 -5.38 8.92
CA ASN A 56 8.12 -6.83 9.09
C ASN A 56 8.65 -7.56 7.86
N CYS A 57 8.22 -7.12 6.67
CA CYS A 57 8.63 -7.77 5.43
C CYS A 57 9.92 -7.18 4.85
N LYS A 58 10.22 -5.90 5.16
CA LYS A 58 11.32 -5.14 4.56
C LYS A 58 11.26 -5.13 3.02
N TYR A 59 10.05 -5.00 2.48
CA TYR A 59 9.80 -4.97 1.03
C TYR A 59 9.97 -3.58 0.43
N ILE A 60 9.83 -2.55 1.25
CA ILE A 60 9.91 -1.15 0.84
C ILE A 60 10.80 -0.40 1.84
N GLU A 61 11.28 0.77 1.43
CA GLU A 61 11.98 1.73 2.28
C GLU A 61 11.37 3.13 2.08
N LYS A 62 11.63 4.03 3.03
CA LYS A 62 11.26 5.44 2.88
C LYS A 62 12.38 6.17 2.16
N VAL A 63 12.01 6.91 1.14
CA VAL A 63 12.87 7.85 0.42
C VAL A 63 12.59 9.26 0.95
N GLU A 64 13.64 10.06 1.12
CA GLU A 64 13.58 11.47 1.57
C GLU A 64 13.13 12.42 0.46
#